data_AF-A0A519V585-F1
#
_entry.id   AF-A0A519V585-F1
#
_cell.length_a   1.000
_cell.length_b   1.000
_cell.length_c   1.000
_cell.angle_alpha   90.00
_cell.angle_beta   90.00
_cell.angle_gamma   90.00
#
_symmetry.space_group_name_H-M   'P 1'
#
loop_
_entity.id
_entity.type
_entity.pdbx_description
1 polymer ?
#
loop_
_entity_poly.entity_id
_entity_poly.type
_entity_poly.pdbx_seq_one_letter_code
_entity_poly.pdbx_strand_id
1 'polypeptide(L)'
;SHWMWYVFPQLIGLGHSETAKFYGICDLAEATEYLEHPVLGARLIGISKVLITLDQNDPLAIFGHPDHLKLQSSMTLFSQVPSADPVFKEVIDQYFNGEWDQQTLKLLNTSEI
;
A
#
# COMPACT_ATOMS: atom_id res chain seq x y z
N SER A 1 4.93 -17.92 6.45
CA SER A 1 3.58 -17.30 6.40
C SER A 1 3.70 -16.06 5.53
N HIS A 2 2.83 -15.89 4.54
CA HIS A 2 2.89 -14.72 3.65
C HIS A 2 1.55 -13.98 3.74
N TRP A 3 1.55 -12.89 4.50
CA TRP A 3 0.36 -12.10 4.82
C TRP A 3 0.35 -10.73 4.13
N MET A 4 1.49 -10.32 3.58
CA MET A 4 1.69 -8.99 3.02
C MET A 4 0.63 -8.62 1.98
N TRP A 5 0.26 -9.55 1.09
CA TRP A 5 -0.69 -9.28 0.00
C TRP A 5 -2.09 -8.87 0.46
N TYR A 6 -2.56 -9.40 1.59
CA TYR A 6 -3.93 -9.13 2.07
C TYR A 6 -3.98 -8.14 3.25
N VAL A 7 -2.83 -7.79 3.84
CA VAL A 7 -2.72 -6.72 4.84
C VAL A 7 -2.36 -5.38 4.19
N PHE A 8 -1.43 -5.39 3.25
CA PHE A 8 -0.98 -4.23 2.48
C PHE A 8 -1.14 -4.53 0.99
N PRO A 9 -2.38 -4.54 0.48
CA PRO A 9 -2.62 -4.84 -0.92
C PRO A 9 -2.04 -3.76 -1.82
N GLN A 10 -1.62 -4.17 -3.01
CA GLN A 10 -1.01 -3.32 -4.03
C GLN A 10 -1.72 -3.54 -5.37
N LEU A 11 -1.49 -2.67 -6.36
CA LEU A 11 -2.11 -2.85 -7.68
C LEU A 11 -1.73 -4.17 -8.35
N ILE A 12 -2.69 -4.73 -9.08
CA ILE A 12 -2.43 -5.83 -10.02
C ILE A 12 -1.39 -5.37 -11.06
N GLY A 13 -0.49 -6.28 -11.41
CA GLY A 13 0.61 -6.01 -12.35
C GLY A 13 1.94 -5.67 -11.69
N LEU A 14 1.95 -5.35 -10.40
CA LEU A 14 3.19 -5.18 -9.61
C LEU A 14 3.79 -6.51 -9.14
N GLY A 15 2.94 -7.51 -8.90
CA GLY A 15 3.36 -8.86 -8.53
C GLY A 15 3.05 -9.88 -9.61
N HIS A 16 3.95 -10.86 -9.78
CA HIS A 16 3.81 -11.89 -10.81
C HIS A 16 3.16 -13.20 -10.32
N SER A 17 3.12 -13.43 -9.00
CA SER A 17 2.52 -14.65 -8.45
C SER A 17 1.00 -14.63 -8.55
N GLU A 18 0.38 -15.82 -8.62
CA GLU A 18 -1.08 -15.96 -8.62
C GLU A 18 -1.69 -15.34 -7.36
N THR A 19 -1.04 -15.49 -6.20
CA THR A 19 -1.47 -14.86 -4.95
C THR A 19 -1.44 -13.33 -5.00
N ALA A 20 -0.42 -12.75 -5.65
CA ALA A 20 -0.35 -11.30 -5.82
C ALA A 20 -1.44 -10.77 -6.76
N LYS A 21 -1.87 -11.57 -7.73
CA LYS A 21 -3.01 -11.25 -8.60
C LYS A 21 -4.33 -11.41 -7.86
N PHE A 22 -4.48 -12.47 -7.07
CA PHE A 22 -5.72 -12.78 -6.34
C PHE A 22 -6.08 -11.73 -5.29
N TYR A 23 -5.08 -11.16 -4.59
CA TYR A 23 -5.29 -10.11 -3.59
C TYR A 23 -4.95 -8.70 -4.10
N GLY A 24 -4.62 -8.57 -5.39
CA GLY A 24 -4.25 -7.28 -5.95
C GLY A 24 -5.48 -6.40 -6.16
N ILE A 25 -5.29 -5.09 -6.01
CA ILE A 25 -6.33 -4.09 -6.32
C ILE A 25 -6.27 -3.78 -7.82
N CYS A 26 -7.41 -3.72 -8.48
CA CYS A 26 -7.52 -3.52 -9.92
C CYS A 26 -7.20 -2.08 -10.33
N ASP A 27 -7.74 -1.11 -9.59
CA ASP A 27 -7.69 0.31 -9.93
C ASP A 27 -7.96 1.22 -8.71
N LEU A 28 -8.02 2.53 -8.95
CA LEU A 28 -8.29 3.52 -7.91
C LEU A 28 -9.73 3.43 -7.34
N ALA A 29 -10.69 2.95 -8.13
CA ALA A 29 -12.07 2.80 -7.68
C ALA A 29 -12.16 1.66 -6.65
N GLU A 30 -11.59 0.49 -6.93
CA GLU A 30 -11.51 -0.60 -5.94
C GLU A 30 -10.70 -0.19 -4.70
N ALA A 31 -9.61 0.58 -4.87
CA ALA A 31 -8.87 1.12 -3.73
C ALA A 31 -9.76 2.02 -2.85
N THR A 32 -10.64 2.82 -3.46
CA THR A 32 -11.61 3.66 -2.75
C THR A 32 -12.62 2.80 -1.99
N GLU A 33 -13.23 1.82 -2.65
CA GLU A 33 -14.17 0.87 -2.02
C GLU A 33 -13.52 0.10 -0.87
N TYR A 34 -12.24 -0.29 -1.01
CA TYR A 34 -11.47 -0.95 0.04
C TYR A 34 -11.35 -0.08 1.30
N LEU A 35 -11.07 1.22 1.13
CA LEU A 35 -10.98 2.17 2.25
C LEU A 35 -12.35 2.46 2.88
N GLU A 36 -13.41 2.53 2.09
CA GLU A 36 -14.78 2.73 2.58
C GLU A 36 -15.33 1.51 3.32
N HIS A 37 -14.80 0.31 3.04
CA HIS A 37 -15.24 -0.90 3.70
C HIS A 37 -14.95 -0.85 5.21
N PRO A 38 -15.96 -1.04 6.09
CA PRO A 38 -15.87 -0.74 7.52
C PRO A 38 -14.82 -1.56 8.29
N VAL A 39 -14.49 -2.75 7.79
CA VAL A 39 -13.45 -3.60 8.37
C VAL A 39 -12.08 -3.44 7.71
N LEU A 40 -12.02 -3.36 6.36
CA LEU A 40 -10.75 -3.41 5.62
C LEU A 40 -10.01 -2.08 5.72
N GLY A 41 -10.69 -0.97 5.40
CA GLY A 41 -10.13 0.36 5.54
C GLY A 41 -9.69 0.66 6.98
N ALA A 42 -10.54 0.36 7.97
CA ALA A 42 -10.21 0.57 9.37
C ALA A 42 -8.96 -0.22 9.82
N ARG A 43 -8.80 -1.45 9.33
CA ARG A 43 -7.61 -2.28 9.63
C ARG A 43 -6.36 -1.74 8.96
N LEU A 44 -6.44 -1.38 7.68
CA LEU A 44 -5.32 -0.83 6.93
C LEU A 44 -4.84 0.49 7.54
N ILE A 45 -5.75 1.40 7.86
CA ILE A 45 -5.43 2.65 8.56
C ILE A 45 -4.82 2.35 9.93
N GLY A 46 -5.43 1.45 10.70
CA GLY A 46 -4.98 1.09 12.04
C GLY A 46 -3.56 0.53 12.06
N ILE A 47 -3.23 -0.40 11.16
CA ILE A 47 -1.89 -0.99 11.10
C ILE A 47 -0.86 0.02 10.59
N SER A 48 -1.21 0.89 9.64
CA SER A 48 -0.32 1.97 9.20
C SER A 48 -0.04 2.98 10.32
N LYS A 49 -1.02 3.27 11.18
CA LYS A 49 -0.84 4.14 12.35
C LYS A 49 0.07 3.50 13.39
N VAL A 50 -0.03 2.19 13.61
CA VAL A 50 0.92 1.46 14.47
C VAL A 50 2.33 1.52 13.89
N LEU A 51 2.45 1.38 12.56
CA LEU A 51 3.75 1.36 11.90
C LEU A 51 4.54 2.64 12.17
N ILE A 52 3.94 3.83 11.98
CA ILE A 52 4.62 5.12 12.22
C ILE A 52 5.01 5.37 13.69
N THR A 53 4.50 4.58 14.64
CA THR A 53 4.86 4.68 16.06
C THR A 53 6.08 3.83 16.45
N LEU A 54 6.62 3.03 15.52
CA LEU A 54 7.79 2.20 15.81
C LEU A 54 9.06 3.06 15.88
N ASP A 55 9.97 2.71 16.80
CA ASP A 55 11.30 3.34 16.89
C ASP A 55 12.23 2.94 15.72
N GLN A 56 11.86 1.91 14.97
CA GLN A 56 12.59 1.45 13.79
C GLN A 56 12.02 2.13 12.53
N ASN A 57 12.90 2.79 11.76
CA ASN A 57 12.56 3.51 10.54
C ASN A 57 13.06 2.82 9.25
N ASP A 58 13.80 1.72 9.36
CA ASP A 58 14.19 0.93 8.19
C ASP A 58 13.08 -0.08 7.84
N PRO A 59 12.34 0.11 6.72
CA PRO A 59 11.30 -0.82 6.32
C PRO A 59 11.88 -2.18 5.91
N LEU A 60 13.13 -2.24 5.44
CA LEU A 60 13.80 -3.51 5.15
C LEU A 60 14.06 -4.30 6.43
N ALA A 61 14.38 -3.63 7.55
CA ALA A 61 14.55 -4.30 8.84
C ALA A 61 13.23 -4.84 9.41
N ILE A 62 12.10 -4.16 9.16
CA ILE A 62 10.77 -4.56 9.67
C ILE A 62 10.15 -5.66 8.80
N PHE A 63 10.14 -5.47 7.48
CA PHE A 63 9.40 -6.31 6.54
C PHE A 63 10.29 -7.27 5.75
N GLY A 64 11.58 -6.97 5.62
CA GLY A 64 12.48 -7.71 4.74
C GLY A 64 12.22 -7.44 3.25
N HIS A 65 13.00 -8.11 2.40
CA HIS A 65 12.80 -8.12 0.96
C HIS A 65 12.01 -9.37 0.55
N PRO A 66 11.00 -9.26 -0.35
CA PRO A 66 10.57 -8.06 -1.09
C PRO A 66 9.44 -7.25 -0.42
N ASP A 67 9.06 -7.55 0.82
CA ASP A 67 7.84 -6.99 1.40
C ASP A 67 7.92 -5.48 1.68
N HIS A 68 9.09 -4.90 1.96
CA HIS A 68 9.22 -3.43 2.04
C HIS A 68 8.77 -2.72 0.75
N LEU A 69 9.01 -3.31 -0.43
CA LEU A 69 8.56 -2.75 -1.71
C LEU A 69 7.04 -2.79 -1.82
N LYS A 70 6.42 -3.87 -1.30
CA LYS A 70 4.96 -4.01 -1.28
C LYS A 70 4.31 -2.97 -0.38
N LEU A 71 4.94 -2.65 0.76
CA LEU A 71 4.50 -1.56 1.61
C LEU A 71 4.52 -0.24 0.83
N GLN A 72 5.64 0.08 0.17
CA GLN A 72 5.75 1.31 -0.61
C GLN A 72 4.67 1.42 -1.68
N SER A 73 4.46 0.36 -2.46
CA SER A 73 3.39 0.31 -3.46
C SER A 73 2.00 0.47 -2.86
N SER A 74 1.72 -0.21 -1.74
CA SER A 74 0.42 -0.14 -1.06
C SER A 74 0.14 1.27 -0.55
N MET A 75 1.09 1.88 0.18
CA MET A 75 0.93 3.24 0.68
C MET A 75 0.81 4.25 -0.45
N THR A 76 1.56 4.07 -1.54
CA THR A 76 1.48 4.93 -2.73
C THR A 76 0.08 4.87 -3.34
N LEU A 77 -0.47 3.67 -3.52
CA LEU A 77 -1.82 3.45 -4.06
C LEU A 77 -2.88 4.13 -3.19
N PHE A 78 -2.93 3.81 -1.90
CA PHE A 78 -3.99 4.31 -1.01
C PHE A 78 -3.88 5.81 -0.73
N SER A 79 -2.68 6.39 -0.84
CA SER A 79 -2.51 7.85 -0.78
C SER A 79 -3.09 8.58 -2.00
N GLN A 80 -3.31 7.89 -3.14
CA GLN A 80 -3.96 8.51 -4.30
C GLN A 80 -5.49 8.55 -4.17
N VAL A 81 -6.08 7.84 -3.20
CA VAL A 81 -7.53 7.87 -2.98
C VAL A 81 -7.92 9.25 -2.44
N PRO A 82 -8.93 9.94 -3.02
CA PRO A 82 -9.37 11.25 -2.54
C PRO A 82 -9.80 11.20 -1.06
N SER A 83 -9.30 12.14 -0.26
CA SER A 83 -9.60 12.24 1.18
C SER A 83 -9.15 11.03 2.02
N ALA A 84 -8.20 10.23 1.53
CA ALA A 84 -7.60 9.16 2.30
C ALA A 84 -6.95 9.68 3.60
N ASP A 85 -6.88 8.80 4.61
CA ASP A 85 -6.20 9.11 5.87
C ASP A 85 -4.72 9.48 5.58
N PRO A 86 -4.21 10.61 6.13
CA PRO A 86 -2.85 11.08 5.83
C PRO A 86 -1.76 10.10 6.26
N VAL A 87 -2.08 9.12 7.12
CA VAL A 87 -1.13 8.09 7.57
C VAL A 87 -0.41 7.38 6.42
N PHE A 88 -1.06 7.20 5.26
CA PHE A 88 -0.41 6.55 4.12
C PHE A 88 0.77 7.37 3.59
N LYS A 89 0.62 8.69 3.52
CA LYS A 89 1.71 9.60 3.17
C LYS A 89 2.76 9.65 4.28
N GLU A 90 2.34 9.67 5.55
CA GLU A 90 3.25 9.68 6.69
C GLU A 90 4.16 8.43 6.71
N VAL A 91 3.63 7.26 6.38
CA VAL A 91 4.45 6.04 6.20
C VAL A 91 5.46 6.22 5.06
N ILE A 92 5.07 6.84 3.94
CA ILE A 92 5.99 7.12 2.82
C ILE A 92 7.10 8.09 3.24
N ASP A 93 6.74 9.14 3.96
CA ASP A 93 7.70 10.13 4.45
C ASP A 93 8.71 9.48 5.43
N GLN A 94 8.23 8.66 6.36
CA GLN A 94 9.06 8.05 7.41
C GLN A 94 9.94 6.90 6.89
N TYR A 95 9.40 6.01 6.06
CA TYR A 95 10.08 4.78 5.66
C TYR A 95 10.74 4.85 4.28
N PHE A 96 10.31 5.78 3.44
CA PHE A 96 10.77 5.88 2.04
C PHE A 96 11.25 7.29 1.69
N ASN A 97 11.52 8.15 2.67
CA ASN A 97 12.00 9.52 2.48
C ASN A 97 11.10 10.38 1.59
N GLY A 98 9.79 10.10 1.56
CA GLY A 98 8.85 10.80 0.68
C GLY A 98 8.82 10.29 -0.76
N GLU A 99 9.61 9.25 -1.08
CA GLU A 99 9.66 8.67 -2.42
C GLU A 99 8.48 7.72 -2.66
N TRP A 100 7.68 8.05 -3.67
CA TRP A 100 6.55 7.25 -4.13
C TRP A 100 7.00 6.06 -4.99
N ASP A 101 6.25 4.96 -4.93
CA ASP A 101 6.44 3.86 -5.88
C ASP A 101 6.00 4.26 -7.29
N GLN A 102 6.98 4.58 -8.13
CA GLN A 102 6.74 5.11 -9.48
C GLN A 102 5.97 4.15 -10.38
N GLN A 103 6.11 2.83 -10.17
CA GLN A 103 5.38 1.85 -10.96
C GLN A 103 3.88 1.84 -10.59
N THR A 104 3.55 2.00 -9.30
CA THR A 104 2.15 2.19 -8.88
C THR A 104 1.53 3.42 -9.55
N LEU A 105 2.21 4.57 -9.50
CA LEU A 105 1.71 5.80 -10.14
C LEU A 105 1.52 5.65 -11.65
N LYS A 106 2.47 5.00 -12.32
CA LYS A 106 2.38 4.74 -13.76
C LYS A 106 1.18 3.86 -14.11
N LEU A 107 0.90 2.82 -13.33
CA LEU A 107 -0.23 1.93 -13.55
C LEU A 107 -1.56 2.67 -13.36
N LEU A 108 -1.69 3.52 -12.34
CA LEU A 108 -2.90 4.35 -12.13
C LEU A 108 -3.17 5.27 -13.33
N ASN A 109 -2.13 5.94 -13.84
CA ASN A 109 -2.28 6.84 -15.00
C ASN A 109 -2.58 6.10 -16.32
N THR A 110 -2.34 4.79 -16.40
CA THR A 110 -2.60 3.99 -17.61
C THR A 110 -4.03 3.46 -17.63
N SER A 111 -4.67 3.32 -16.47
CA SER A 111 -6.03 2.77 -16.33
C SER A 111 -7.15 3.81 -16.55
N GLU A 112 -6.83 5.07 -16.86
CA GLU A 112 -7.80 6.15 -17.15
C GLU A 112 -8.15 6.29 -18.65
N ILE A 113 -8.01 5.23 -19.48
CA ILE A 113 -8.38 5.24 -20.92
C ILE A 113 -9.59 4.34 -21.18
#